data_AF-A0A961G5I6-F1
#
_entry.id   AF-A0A961G5I6-F1
#
_cell.length_a   1.000
_cell.length_b   1.000
_cell.length_c   1.000
_cell.angle_alpha   90.00
_cell.angle_beta   90.00
_cell.angle_gamma   90.00
#
_symmetry.space_group_name_H-M   'P 1'
#
loop_
_entity.id
_entity.type
_entity.pdbx_description
1 polymer ?
#
loop_
_entity_poly.entity_id
_entity_poly.type
_entity_poly.pdbx_seq_one_letter_code
_entity_poly.pdbx_strand_id
1 'polypeptide(L)'
;ARIESLILGKDVSDAVERAERYVAAGADGVMTHHKDQDPSKLYEFAEAFAALGTPVPLIAVPTAYSQVTEAELRDHGFQIVIYANQLLRAAYPSMQRTARSILEHERTFEIEQDLMSIREILTLIDGGS
;
A
#
# COMPACT_ATOMS: atom_id res chain seq x y z
N ALA A 1 -14.83 4.79 0.17
CA ALA A 1 -15.41 3.43 0.24
C ALA A 1 -14.43 2.40 -0.30
N ARG A 2 -14.27 1.28 0.41
CA ARG A 2 -13.41 0.15 0.03
C ARG A 2 -14.24 -0.96 -0.62
N ILE A 3 -13.86 -1.41 -1.80
CA ILE A 3 -14.57 -2.40 -2.61
C ILE A 3 -13.75 -3.69 -2.65
N GLU A 4 -14.37 -4.79 -2.21
CA GLU A 4 -13.75 -6.12 -2.10
C GLU A 4 -14.21 -7.10 -3.18
N SER A 5 -14.93 -6.63 -4.20
CA SER A 5 -15.54 -7.49 -5.22
C SER A 5 -14.51 -8.35 -5.96
N LEU A 6 -13.41 -7.74 -6.42
CA LEU A 6 -12.36 -8.47 -7.12
C LEU A 6 -11.61 -9.46 -6.19
N ILE A 7 -11.44 -9.13 -4.91
CA ILE A 7 -10.86 -10.04 -3.90
C ILE A 7 -11.71 -11.30 -3.72
N LEU A 8 -13.03 -11.12 -3.71
CA LEU A 8 -14.03 -12.17 -3.61
C LEU A 8 -14.24 -12.94 -4.93
N GLY A 9 -13.47 -12.62 -5.98
CA GLY A 9 -13.55 -13.31 -7.27
C GLY A 9 -14.77 -12.93 -8.11
N LYS A 10 -15.43 -11.82 -7.78
CA LYS A 10 -16.49 -11.26 -8.61
C LYS A 10 -15.90 -10.53 -9.82
N ASP A 11 -16.75 -10.22 -10.78
CA ASP A 11 -16.40 -9.49 -11.99
C ASP A 11 -16.20 -7.98 -11.73
N VAL A 12 -15.68 -7.30 -12.75
CA VAL A 12 -15.48 -5.85 -12.75
C VAL A 12 -16.81 -5.11 -12.69
N SER A 13 -17.87 -5.63 -13.32
CA SER A 13 -19.20 -5.03 -13.28
C SER A 13 -19.76 -4.90 -11.87
N ASP A 14 -19.65 -5.91 -11.01
CA ASP A 14 -20.08 -5.84 -9.61
C ASP A 14 -19.25 -4.81 -8.85
N ALA A 15 -17.96 -4.70 -9.13
CA ALA A 15 -17.11 -3.69 -8.51
C ALA A 15 -17.55 -2.27 -8.92
N VAL A 16 -17.85 -2.04 -10.21
CA VAL A 16 -18.27 -0.73 -10.75
C VAL A 16 -19.64 -0.33 -10.20
N GLU A 17 -20.60 -1.25 -10.19
CA GLU A 17 -21.94 -1.01 -9.63
C GLU A 17 -21.85 -0.59 -8.16
N ARG A 18 -20.98 -1.26 -7.37
CA ARG A 18 -20.75 -0.88 -5.98
C ARG A 18 -20.07 0.48 -5.88
N ALA A 19 -19.12 0.78 -6.74
CA ALA A 19 -18.46 2.08 -6.77
C ALA A 19 -19.46 3.21 -7.01
N GLU A 20 -20.32 3.06 -8.02
CA GLU A 20 -21.39 4.02 -8.33
C GLU A 20 -22.30 4.24 -7.12
N ARG A 21 -22.81 3.17 -6.50
CA ARG A 21 -23.66 3.26 -5.31
C ARG A 21 -22.96 3.95 -4.13
N TYR A 22 -21.68 3.67 -3.92
CA TYR A 22 -20.92 4.29 -2.82
C TYR A 22 -20.62 5.76 -3.09
N VAL A 23 -20.32 6.13 -4.33
CA VAL A 23 -20.17 7.52 -4.75
C VAL A 23 -21.50 8.27 -4.57
N ALA A 24 -22.61 7.70 -5.02
CA ALA A 24 -23.94 8.29 -4.84
C ALA A 24 -24.34 8.44 -3.36
N ALA A 25 -23.84 7.57 -2.49
CA ALA A 25 -24.02 7.65 -1.03
C ALA A 25 -23.07 8.65 -0.34
N GLY A 26 -22.20 9.35 -1.08
CA GLY A 26 -21.32 10.40 -0.56
C GLY A 26 -19.90 9.94 -0.20
N ALA A 27 -19.37 8.88 -0.81
CA ALA A 27 -17.97 8.50 -0.60
C ALA A 27 -16.98 9.47 -1.26
N ASP A 28 -16.02 9.99 -0.49
CA ASP A 28 -14.98 10.94 -0.96
C ASP A 28 -13.78 10.30 -1.67
N GLY A 29 -13.77 8.97 -1.79
CA GLY A 29 -12.71 8.23 -2.45
C GLY A 29 -13.13 6.79 -2.66
N VAL A 30 -12.76 6.17 -3.77
CA VAL A 30 -13.01 4.76 -4.04
C VAL A 30 -11.69 4.01 -4.04
N MET A 31 -11.63 2.93 -3.27
CA MET A 31 -10.48 2.03 -3.25
C MET A 31 -10.95 0.65 -3.67
N THR A 32 -10.34 0.11 -4.72
CA THR A 32 -10.52 -1.30 -5.09
C THR A 32 -9.25 -2.07 -4.75
N HIS A 33 -9.40 -3.33 -4.38
CA HIS A 33 -8.27 -4.20 -4.02
C HIS A 33 -8.22 -5.42 -4.93
N HIS A 34 -7.01 -5.91 -5.19
CA HIS A 34 -6.76 -7.15 -5.93
C HIS A 34 -5.66 -7.95 -5.25
N LYS A 35 -5.78 -9.28 -5.26
CA LYS A 35 -4.82 -10.19 -4.61
C LYS A 35 -3.84 -10.84 -5.57
N ASP A 36 -4.11 -10.79 -6.88
CA ASP A 36 -3.21 -11.34 -7.88
C ASP A 36 -2.14 -10.32 -8.27
N GLN A 37 -1.01 -10.83 -8.75
CA GLN A 37 0.11 -10.01 -9.22
C GLN A 37 -0.21 -9.29 -10.54
N ASP A 38 -1.13 -9.82 -11.34
CA ASP A 38 -1.57 -9.19 -12.59
C ASP A 38 -2.57 -8.05 -12.30
N PRO A 39 -2.24 -6.79 -12.63
CA PRO A 39 -3.10 -5.63 -12.39
C PRO A 39 -4.19 -5.44 -13.47
N SER A 40 -4.28 -6.29 -14.50
CA SER A 40 -5.17 -6.08 -15.66
C SER A 40 -6.63 -5.81 -15.28
N LYS A 41 -7.20 -6.57 -14.33
CA LYS A 41 -8.58 -6.36 -13.83
C LYS A 41 -8.76 -5.03 -13.06
N LEU A 42 -7.68 -4.55 -12.45
CA LEU A 42 -7.64 -3.28 -11.73
C LEU A 42 -7.69 -2.11 -12.72
N TYR A 43 -6.99 -2.24 -13.84
CA TYR A 43 -7.04 -1.27 -14.94
C TYR A 43 -8.38 -1.27 -15.65
N GLU A 44 -8.95 -2.44 -15.92
CA GLU A 44 -10.32 -2.56 -16.46
C GLU A 44 -11.35 -1.87 -15.54
N PHE A 45 -11.22 -2.08 -14.23
CA PHE A 45 -12.03 -1.36 -13.25
C PHE A 45 -11.79 0.15 -13.28
N ALA A 46 -10.53 0.60 -13.38
CA ALA A 46 -10.19 2.02 -13.39
C ALA A 46 -10.76 2.74 -14.61
N GLU A 47 -10.69 2.12 -15.80
CA GLU A 47 -11.30 2.62 -17.03
C GLU A 47 -12.83 2.72 -16.90
N ALA A 48 -13.47 1.67 -16.40
CA ALA A 48 -14.91 1.66 -16.18
C ALA A 48 -15.35 2.67 -15.10
N PHE A 49 -14.55 2.85 -14.05
CA PHE A 49 -14.79 3.85 -13.00
C PHE A 49 -14.65 5.28 -13.55
N ALA A 50 -13.65 5.54 -14.40
CA ALA A 50 -13.48 6.84 -15.05
C ALA A 50 -14.68 7.20 -15.94
N ALA A 51 -15.28 6.20 -16.61
CA ALA A 51 -16.49 6.39 -17.42
C ALA A 51 -17.72 6.82 -16.61
N LEU A 52 -17.73 6.68 -15.27
CA LEU A 52 -18.80 7.21 -14.41
C LEU A 52 -18.77 8.75 -14.32
N GLY A 53 -17.67 9.40 -14.72
CA GLY A 53 -17.55 10.86 -14.73
C GLY A 53 -17.60 11.51 -13.34
N THR A 54 -17.31 10.74 -12.29
CA THR A 54 -17.32 11.23 -10.91
C THR A 54 -16.02 12.00 -10.57
N PRO A 55 -16.09 13.07 -9.76
CA PRO A 55 -14.89 13.75 -9.26
C PRO A 55 -14.16 12.97 -8.15
N VAL A 56 -14.72 11.84 -7.70
CA VAL A 56 -14.19 11.06 -6.58
C VAL A 56 -12.88 10.36 -6.97
N PRO A 57 -11.78 10.54 -6.22
CA PRO A 57 -10.49 9.93 -6.55
C PRO A 57 -10.50 8.41 -6.40
N LEU A 58 -9.78 7.76 -7.32
CA LEU A 58 -9.49 6.33 -7.26
C LEU A 58 -8.18 6.07 -6.51
N ILE A 59 -8.21 5.09 -5.60
CA ILE A 59 -7.15 4.77 -4.65
C ILE A 59 -6.60 3.37 -4.93
N ALA A 60 -5.28 3.24 -5.07
CA ALA A 60 -4.56 1.99 -5.27
C ALA A 60 -3.85 1.51 -4.00
N VAL A 61 -3.70 0.18 -3.87
CA VAL A 61 -2.90 -0.46 -2.82
C VAL A 61 -2.03 -1.57 -3.45
N PRO A 62 -0.86 -1.24 -4.02
CA PRO A 62 -0.04 -2.16 -4.82
C PRO A 62 0.78 -3.14 -3.98
N THR A 63 0.14 -3.82 -3.02
CA THR A 63 0.84 -4.80 -2.17
C THR A 63 1.03 -6.14 -2.90
N ALA A 64 0.03 -6.58 -3.68
CA ALA A 64 0.10 -7.83 -4.45
C ALA A 64 0.78 -7.66 -5.82
N TYR A 65 0.62 -6.51 -6.46
CA TYR A 65 1.17 -6.15 -7.77
C TYR A 65 2.29 -5.11 -7.62
N SER A 66 3.29 -5.42 -6.79
CA SER A 66 4.35 -4.48 -6.39
C SER A 66 5.31 -4.07 -7.51
N GLN A 67 5.22 -4.71 -8.68
CA GLN A 67 5.99 -4.36 -9.87
C GLN A 67 5.44 -3.11 -10.58
N VAL A 68 4.19 -2.73 -10.30
CA VAL A 68 3.54 -1.58 -10.93
C VAL A 68 4.02 -0.29 -10.30
N THR A 69 4.43 0.65 -11.14
CA THR A 69 4.92 1.97 -10.72
C THR A 69 3.78 2.95 -10.46
N GLU A 70 4.04 4.00 -9.68
CA GLU A 70 3.08 5.10 -9.51
C GLU A 70 2.77 5.82 -10.84
N ALA A 71 3.74 5.87 -11.76
CA ALA A 71 3.54 6.46 -13.08
C ALA A 71 2.49 5.67 -13.88
N GLU A 72 2.62 4.33 -13.94
CA GLU A 72 1.63 3.46 -14.59
C GLU A 72 0.25 3.57 -13.92
N LEU A 73 0.19 3.57 -12.58
CA LEU A 73 -1.07 3.77 -11.85
C LEU A 73 -1.72 5.11 -12.20
N ARG A 74 -0.93 6.18 -12.26
CA ARG A 74 -1.42 7.51 -12.64
C ARG A 74 -1.94 7.51 -14.08
N ASP A 75 -1.25 6.85 -15.00
CA ASP A 75 -1.66 6.75 -16.41
C ASP A 75 -3.00 5.98 -16.55
N HIS A 76 -3.31 5.09 -15.62
CA HIS A 76 -4.61 4.41 -15.49
C HIS A 76 -5.64 5.16 -14.62
N GLY A 77 -5.39 6.41 -14.22
CA GLY A 77 -6.36 7.26 -13.53
C GLY A 77 -6.41 7.11 -12.00
N PHE A 78 -5.48 6.39 -11.38
CA PHE A 78 -5.34 6.37 -9.92
C PHE A 78 -4.73 7.68 -9.42
N GLN A 79 -5.29 8.23 -8.35
CA GLN A 79 -4.90 9.54 -7.80
C GLN A 79 -4.21 9.43 -6.44
N ILE A 80 -4.44 8.33 -5.71
CA ILE A 80 -3.84 8.07 -4.40
C ILE A 80 -3.26 6.67 -4.40
N VAL A 81 -2.03 6.52 -3.90
CA VAL A 81 -1.36 5.23 -3.73
C VAL A 81 -1.07 5.02 -2.25
N ILE A 82 -1.44 3.84 -1.74
CA ILE A 82 -1.20 3.46 -0.34
C ILE A 82 -0.21 2.30 -0.30
N TYR A 83 0.98 2.55 0.26
CA TYR A 83 1.91 1.51 0.67
C TYR A 83 1.54 1.01 2.08
N ALA A 84 0.67 0.00 2.12
CA ALA A 84 -0.02 -0.41 3.34
C ALA A 84 0.88 -0.99 4.45
N ASN A 85 1.87 -1.82 4.11
CA ASN A 85 2.60 -2.63 5.11
C ASN A 85 4.09 -2.82 4.82
N GLN A 86 4.63 -2.11 3.83
CA GLN A 86 6.01 -2.26 3.37
C GLN A 86 7.02 -1.88 4.46
N LEU A 87 6.77 -0.80 5.21
CA LEU A 87 7.66 -0.36 6.30
C LEU A 87 7.73 -1.39 7.44
N LEU A 88 6.58 -1.94 7.85
CA LEU A 88 6.53 -2.99 8.87
C LEU A 88 7.23 -4.28 8.40
N ARG A 89 6.99 -4.67 7.13
CA ARG A 89 7.66 -5.82 6.50
C ARG A 89 9.16 -5.62 6.33
N ALA A 90 9.64 -4.39 6.18
CA ALA A 90 11.06 -4.07 6.13
C ALA A 90 11.71 -4.08 7.51
N ALA A 91 11.00 -3.60 8.54
CA ALA A 91 11.49 -3.61 9.91
C ALA A 91 11.69 -5.03 10.46
N TYR A 92 10.78 -5.96 10.13
CA TYR A 92 10.78 -7.29 10.75
C TYR A 92 12.05 -8.12 10.48
N PRO A 93 12.57 -8.26 9.25
CA PRO A 93 13.85 -8.92 9.00
C PRO A 93 15.03 -8.23 9.69
N SER A 94 15.02 -6.90 9.81
CA SER A 94 16.07 -6.14 10.51
C SER A 94 16.07 -6.44 12.01
N MET A 95 14.89 -6.40 12.64
CA MET A 95 14.71 -6.78 14.04
C MET A 95 15.12 -8.23 14.29
N GLN A 96 14.71 -9.15 13.40
CA GLN A 96 15.07 -10.56 13.51
C GLN A 96 16.58 -10.78 13.39
N ARG A 97 17.26 -10.11 12.45
CA ARG A 97 18.72 -10.17 12.29
C ARG A 97 19.44 -9.67 13.54
N THR A 98 18.98 -8.54 14.07
CA THR A 98 19.51 -7.92 15.28
C THR A 98 19.41 -8.87 16.47
N ALA A 99 18.21 -9.42 16.72
CA ALA A 99 18.00 -10.38 17.80
C ALA A 99 18.85 -11.64 17.65
N ARG A 100 19.02 -12.15 16.42
CA ARG A 100 19.84 -13.33 16.14
C ARG A 100 21.32 -13.07 16.40
N SER A 101 21.84 -11.92 15.96
CA SER A 101 23.23 -11.51 16.20
C SER A 101 23.52 -11.36 17.70
N ILE A 102 22.62 -10.72 18.45
CA ILE A 102 22.74 -10.60 19.92
C ILE A 102 22.76 -11.97 20.59
N LEU A 103 21.89 -12.89 20.17
CA LEU A 103 21.83 -14.24 20.73
C LEU A 103 23.11 -15.04 20.44
N GLU A 104 23.68 -14.91 19.24
CA GLU A 104 24.87 -15.66 18.82
C GLU A 104 26.18 -15.15 19.45
N HIS A 105 26.30 -13.83 19.61
CA HIS A 105 27.55 -13.20 20.07
C HIS A 105 27.50 -12.73 21.53
N GLU A 106 26.32 -12.85 22.18
CA GLU A 106 26.05 -12.38 23.54
C GLU A 106 26.35 -10.88 23.76
N ARG A 107 26.39 -10.11 22.67
CA ARG A 107 26.66 -8.66 22.63
C ARG A 107 26.14 -8.04 21.33
N THR A 108 26.19 -6.71 21.21
CA THR A 108 25.69 -5.98 20.03
C THR A 108 26.79 -5.54 19.05
N PHE A 109 28.07 -5.72 19.35
CA PHE A 109 29.18 -5.14 18.57
C PHE A 109 29.12 -5.42 17.06
N GLU A 110 28.73 -6.64 16.69
CA GLU A 110 28.65 -7.10 15.32
C GLU A 110 27.51 -6.46 14.52
N ILE A 111 26.43 -6.04 15.21
CA ILE A 111 25.24 -5.44 14.59
C ILE A 111 25.25 -3.90 14.66
N GLU A 112 26.11 -3.26 15.46
CA GLU A 112 26.12 -1.78 15.62
C GLU A 112 26.18 -1.01 14.28
N GLN A 113 26.90 -1.53 13.28
CA GLN A 113 26.99 -0.88 11.95
C GLN A 113 25.66 -0.88 11.15
N ASP A 114 24.75 -1.79 11.48
CA ASP A 114 23.43 -1.93 10.85
C ASP A 114 22.34 -1.14 11.61
N LEU A 115 22.66 -0.60 12.80
CA LEU A 115 21.72 0.11 13.65
C LEU A 115 21.80 1.62 13.43
N MET A 116 20.65 2.28 13.56
CA MET A 116 20.61 3.74 13.66
C MET A 116 21.33 4.19 14.93
N SER A 117 22.11 5.26 14.85
CA SER A 117 22.83 5.76 16.01
C SER A 117 21.86 6.30 17.07
N ILE A 118 22.25 6.23 18.35
CA ILE A 118 21.46 6.83 19.45
C ILE A 118 21.20 8.31 19.20
N ARG A 119 22.14 9.04 18.59
CA ARG A 119 21.97 10.46 18.26
C ARG A 119 20.82 10.68 17.28
N GLU A 120 20.75 9.89 16.21
CA GLU A 120 19.66 9.97 15.23
C GLU A 120 18.32 9.59 15.88
N ILE A 121 18.29 8.58 16.75
CA ILE A 121 17.08 8.21 17.49
C ILE A 121 16.59 9.37 18.37
N LEU A 122 17.48 10.04 19.09
CA LEU A 122 17.11 11.19 19.94
C LEU A 122 16.56 12.36 19.11
N THR A 123 17.09 12.60 17.90
CA THR A 123 16.53 13.64 17.02
C THR A 123 15.10 13.37 16.59
N LEU A 124 14.68 12.09 16.52
CA LEU A 124 13.30 11.71 16.20
C LEU A 124 12.32 11.93 17.37
N ILE A 125 12.82 11.94 18.61
CA ILE A 125 12.00 12.05 19.82
C ILE A 125 11.90 13.50 20.29
N ASP A 126 13.03 14.21 20.32
CA ASP A 126 13.11 15.55 20.95
C ASP A 126 12.81 16.70 19.99
N GLY A 127 12.53 16.42 18.71
CA GLY A 127 12.24 17.47 17.74
C GLY A 127 13.37 18.49 17.62
N GLY A 128 14.62 18.02 17.54
CA GLY A 128 15.80 18.81 17.23
C GLY A 128 15.95 20.12 18.02
N SER A 129 16.54 20.05 19.21
CA SER A 129 17.13 21.20 19.90
C SER A 129 18.63 21.02 20.07
#